data_AF-A0A936PRT2-F1
#
_entry.id   AF-A0A936PRT2-F1
#
_cell.length_a   1.000
_cell.length_b   1.000
_cell.length_c   1.000
_cell.angle_alpha   90.00
_cell.angle_beta   90.00
_cell.angle_gamma   90.00
#
_symmetry.space_group_name_H-M   'P 1'
#
loop_
_entity.id
_entity.type
_entity.pdbx_description
1 polymer ?
#
loop_
_entity_poly.entity_id
_entity_poly.type
_entity_poly.pdbx_seq_one_letter_code
_entity_poly.pdbx_strand_id
1 'polypeptide(L)'
;MWSLIFLACAPSSSPKDAVPQALDAADSVAAADLNGDGIDEILLIQDGTLRWSGKTHDLGGAVHAVSRGDTDGDGTEEALIATGTSREQRDAPARLWRVRADAAELIWEQRGPRSQPTSVAVLGGRIWLNTFSDERTVSGGWVEGGGLTVVREGALATAMRPLGDGVAVGRLYGDEPRSDGDLVLVGPSGSRRLPSLRGVRAMTTADLNGDGHDELIVGDGWHYNYGERAQAHVALYAGPDYDGARTLALPAGDYAVDSLEVRDGWLLVTGARTVSAYRHDSLGWAPTALGAVSESGNAVFARGEAGLGVVVSGSPARWVALPPSP
;
A
#
# COMPACT_ATOMS: atom_id res chain seq x y z
N MET A 1 14.11 -16.76 53.94
CA MET A 1 14.38 -15.33 53.68
C MET A 1 14.10 -15.11 52.20
N TRP A 2 12.94 -14.54 51.85
CA TRP A 2 12.50 -14.37 50.47
C TRP A 2 12.88 -12.95 50.03
N SER A 3 13.82 -12.84 49.09
CA SER A 3 14.18 -11.55 48.50
C SER A 3 13.17 -11.20 47.41
N LEU A 4 12.31 -10.21 47.67
CA LEU A 4 11.52 -9.55 46.64
C LEU A 4 12.47 -8.75 45.75
N ILE A 5 12.62 -9.15 44.49
CA ILE A 5 13.24 -8.33 43.45
C ILE A 5 12.15 -7.40 42.91
N PHE A 6 12.19 -6.13 43.30
CA PHE A 6 11.42 -5.09 42.65
C PHE A 6 12.15 -4.69 41.36
N LEU A 7 11.65 -5.14 40.21
CA LEU A 7 11.99 -4.49 38.95
C LEU A 7 11.30 -3.12 38.93
N ALA A 8 12.06 -2.08 39.27
CA ALA A 8 11.64 -0.72 39.00
C ALA A 8 11.71 -0.50 37.48
N CYS A 9 10.57 -0.56 36.80
CA CYS A 9 10.47 -0.03 35.44
C CYS A 9 10.77 1.47 35.52
N ALA A 10 11.92 1.89 34.98
CA ALA A 10 12.14 3.30 34.73
C ALA A 10 11.00 3.81 33.84
N PRO A 11 10.40 4.97 34.13
CA PRO A 11 9.42 5.55 33.23
C PRO A 11 10.11 5.74 31.89
N SER A 12 9.69 4.99 30.87
CA SER A 12 10.13 5.25 29.50
C SER A 12 9.70 6.68 29.21
N SER A 13 10.65 7.58 29.00
CA SER A 13 10.36 8.86 28.38
C SER A 13 9.86 8.52 26.99
N SER A 14 8.53 8.40 26.83
CA SER A 14 7.93 8.28 25.52
C SER A 14 8.53 9.41 24.68
N PRO A 15 9.05 9.12 23.48
CA PRO A 15 9.48 10.16 22.57
C PRO A 15 8.39 11.22 22.56
N LYS A 16 8.74 12.50 22.79
CA LYS A 16 7.74 13.57 22.71
C LYS A 16 7.12 13.45 21.32
N ASP A 17 5.84 13.09 21.26
CA ASP A 17 5.14 12.86 20.00
C ASP A 17 5.37 14.09 19.11
N ALA A 18 5.93 13.85 17.92
CA ALA A 18 6.13 14.93 16.96
C ALA A 18 4.77 15.54 16.64
N VAL A 19 4.64 16.86 16.82
CA VAL A 19 3.38 17.54 16.51
C VAL A 19 3.16 17.46 15.00
N PRO A 20 2.05 16.87 14.53
CA PRO A 20 1.79 16.78 13.10
C PRO A 20 1.72 18.17 12.46
N GLN A 21 2.36 18.33 11.30
CA GLN A 21 2.25 19.54 10.51
C GLN A 21 1.02 19.44 9.60
N ALA A 22 0.11 20.40 9.71
CA ALA A 22 -1.06 20.48 8.84
C ALA A 22 -0.65 20.85 7.41
N LEU A 23 -1.29 20.20 6.44
CA LEU A 23 -1.20 20.48 5.01
C LEU A 23 -2.58 20.93 4.49
N ASP A 24 -2.70 21.23 3.20
CA ASP A 24 -4.02 21.42 2.59
C ASP A 24 -4.85 20.13 2.68
N ALA A 25 -6.18 20.28 2.59
CA ALA A 25 -7.06 19.13 2.50
C ALA A 25 -6.78 18.27 1.26
N ALA A 26 -6.87 16.96 1.42
CA ALA A 26 -6.70 15.99 0.36
C ALA A 26 -7.48 14.72 0.69
N ASP A 27 -8.22 14.18 -0.28
CA ASP A 27 -8.87 12.87 -0.16
C ASP A 27 -7.82 11.76 -0.25
N SER A 28 -6.80 11.96 -1.08
CA SER A 28 -5.67 11.04 -1.26
C SER A 28 -4.35 11.80 -1.37
N VAL A 29 -3.26 11.12 -1.02
CA VAL A 29 -1.90 11.66 -1.05
C VAL A 29 -0.94 10.71 -1.75
N ALA A 30 0.08 11.27 -2.39
CA ALA A 30 1.25 10.55 -2.89
C ALA A 30 2.52 11.35 -2.55
N ALA A 31 3.68 10.71 -2.63
CA ALA A 31 4.97 11.35 -2.45
C ALA A 31 6.05 10.59 -3.20
N ALA A 32 6.99 11.31 -3.82
CA ALA A 32 8.14 10.77 -4.53
C ALA A 32 9.20 11.87 -4.64
N ASP A 33 10.48 11.50 -4.71
CA ASP A 33 11.57 12.42 -5.07
C ASP A 33 11.53 12.69 -6.57
N LEU A 34 10.74 13.69 -6.99
CA LEU A 34 10.46 13.96 -8.40
C LEU A 34 11.59 14.73 -9.09
N ASN A 35 12.56 15.24 -8.33
CA ASN A 35 13.61 16.11 -8.82
C ASN A 35 15.04 15.57 -8.57
N GLY A 36 15.17 14.47 -7.81
CA GLY A 36 16.42 13.77 -7.54
C GLY A 36 17.28 14.38 -6.42
N ASP A 37 16.71 15.24 -5.57
CA ASP A 37 17.42 15.91 -4.47
C ASP A 37 17.38 15.13 -3.15
N GLY A 38 16.69 13.99 -3.12
CA GLY A 38 16.50 13.16 -1.95
C GLY A 38 15.42 13.65 -0.99
N ILE A 39 14.65 14.67 -1.34
CA ILE A 39 13.46 15.15 -0.64
C ILE A 39 12.25 14.84 -1.52
N ASP A 40 11.25 14.18 -0.95
CA ASP A 40 10.05 13.88 -1.71
C ASP A 40 9.17 15.12 -1.83
N GLU A 41 8.69 15.39 -3.05
CA GLU A 41 7.54 16.25 -3.25
C GLU A 41 6.28 15.57 -2.69
N ILE A 42 5.44 16.36 -2.01
CA ILE A 42 4.13 15.90 -1.55
C ILE A 42 3.08 16.25 -2.60
N LEU A 43 2.33 15.24 -3.02
CA LEU A 43 1.24 15.33 -3.98
C LEU A 43 -0.09 15.22 -3.24
N LEU A 44 -0.92 16.25 -3.34
CA LEU A 44 -2.23 16.32 -2.69
C LEU A 44 -3.32 16.15 -3.75
N ILE A 45 -4.21 15.16 -3.58
CA ILE A 45 -5.33 14.91 -4.48
C ILE A 45 -6.65 15.18 -3.75
N GLN A 46 -7.45 16.08 -4.32
CA GLN A 46 -8.79 16.40 -3.82
C GLN A 46 -9.78 16.40 -4.98
N ASP A 47 -10.87 15.65 -4.87
CA ASP A 47 -11.92 15.55 -5.89
C ASP A 47 -11.37 15.22 -7.30
N GLY A 48 -10.37 14.33 -7.38
CA GLY A 48 -9.71 13.94 -8.64
C GLY A 48 -8.73 14.98 -9.20
N THR A 49 -8.54 16.11 -8.51
CA THR A 49 -7.57 17.16 -8.87
C THR A 49 -6.28 16.97 -8.09
N LEU A 50 -5.20 16.68 -8.81
CA LEU A 50 -3.84 16.56 -8.30
C LEU A 50 -3.18 17.94 -8.18
N ARG A 51 -2.49 18.19 -7.06
CA ARG A 51 -1.68 19.40 -6.81
C ARG A 51 -0.30 19.03 -6.27
N TRP A 52 0.75 19.61 -6.86
CA TRP A 52 2.15 19.42 -6.45
C TRP A 52 3.01 20.57 -6.97
N SER A 53 3.96 21.07 -6.19
CA SER A 53 4.94 22.09 -6.63
C SER A 53 4.34 23.28 -7.41
N GLY A 54 3.17 23.77 -6.98
CA GLY A 54 2.44 24.87 -7.62
C GLY A 54 1.66 24.51 -8.89
N LYS A 55 1.64 23.23 -9.27
CA LYS A 55 0.94 22.69 -10.44
C LYS A 55 -0.39 22.09 -10.06
N THR A 56 -1.22 21.92 -11.07
CA THR A 56 -2.54 21.28 -10.94
C THR A 56 -2.82 20.44 -12.17
N HIS A 57 -3.43 19.28 -11.97
CA HIS A 57 -3.83 18.37 -13.03
C HIS A 57 -5.13 17.64 -12.69
N ASP A 58 -6.03 17.50 -13.66
CA ASP A 58 -7.25 16.70 -13.49
C ASP A 58 -6.96 15.25 -13.87
N LEU A 59 -7.09 14.34 -12.91
CA LEU A 59 -6.85 12.91 -13.12
C LEU A 59 -8.07 12.20 -13.74
N GLY A 60 -9.24 12.85 -13.73
CA GLY A 60 -10.50 12.36 -14.29
C GLY A 60 -11.00 11.05 -13.69
N GLY A 61 -10.79 10.85 -12.39
CA GLY A 61 -11.17 9.65 -11.64
C GLY A 61 -10.87 9.81 -10.14
N ALA A 62 -11.50 8.99 -9.30
CA ALA A 62 -11.09 8.86 -7.90
C ALA A 62 -9.80 8.03 -7.81
N VAL A 63 -8.93 8.34 -6.87
CA VAL A 63 -7.70 7.58 -6.63
C VAL A 63 -8.04 6.24 -5.97
N HIS A 64 -7.54 5.15 -6.54
CA HIS A 64 -7.68 3.80 -5.98
C HIS A 64 -6.37 3.24 -5.45
N ALA A 65 -5.25 3.63 -6.07
CA ALA A 65 -3.93 3.18 -5.63
C ALA A 65 -2.85 4.20 -6.00
N VAL A 66 -1.81 4.24 -5.17
CA VAL A 66 -0.61 5.04 -5.41
C VAL A 66 0.62 4.16 -5.21
N SER A 67 1.69 4.46 -5.94
CA SER A 67 3.02 3.87 -5.77
C SER A 67 4.05 4.93 -6.13
N ARG A 68 5.31 4.63 -5.87
CA ARG A 68 6.44 5.37 -6.44
C ARG A 68 7.57 4.44 -6.86
N GLY A 69 8.52 5.01 -7.59
CA GLY A 69 9.80 4.39 -7.92
C GLY A 69 10.34 4.97 -9.22
N ASP A 70 11.61 4.73 -9.50
CA ASP A 70 12.26 5.08 -10.77
C ASP A 70 11.76 4.11 -11.86
N THR A 71 10.94 4.61 -12.80
CA THR A 71 10.32 3.80 -13.85
C THR A 71 11.00 3.90 -15.21
N ASP A 72 11.99 4.79 -15.36
CA ASP A 72 12.72 4.98 -16.62
C ASP A 72 14.25 4.89 -16.50
N GLY A 73 14.76 4.68 -15.28
CA GLY A 73 16.15 4.43 -14.97
C GLY A 73 17.00 5.70 -14.92
N ASP A 74 16.39 6.87 -14.78
CA ASP A 74 17.11 8.15 -14.74
C ASP A 74 17.64 8.51 -13.33
N GLY A 75 17.31 7.71 -12.31
CA GLY A 75 17.71 7.90 -10.93
C GLY A 75 16.79 8.81 -10.11
N THR A 76 15.72 9.33 -10.72
CA THR A 76 14.66 10.11 -10.08
C THR A 76 13.45 9.22 -9.85
N GLU A 77 12.69 9.44 -8.78
CA GLU A 77 11.44 8.69 -8.59
C GLU A 77 10.30 9.35 -9.37
N GLU A 78 9.36 8.54 -9.84
CA GLU A 78 8.03 9.03 -10.21
C GLU A 78 6.97 8.61 -9.19
N ALA A 79 5.94 9.46 -9.06
CA ALA A 79 4.72 9.04 -8.41
C ALA A 79 3.76 8.43 -9.44
N LEU A 80 3.23 7.24 -9.14
CA LEU A 80 2.22 6.56 -9.93
C LEU A 80 0.87 6.69 -9.25
N ILE A 81 -0.14 7.18 -9.97
CA ILE A 81 -1.49 7.38 -9.43
C ILE A 81 -2.49 6.66 -10.33
N ALA A 82 -3.12 5.63 -9.78
CA ALA A 82 -4.15 4.85 -10.47
C ALA A 82 -5.53 5.40 -10.09
N THR A 83 -6.30 5.86 -11.09
CA THR A 83 -7.65 6.40 -10.90
C THR A 83 -8.71 5.59 -11.62
N GLY A 84 -9.97 5.75 -11.22
CA GLY A 84 -11.08 4.98 -11.77
C GLY A 84 -12.43 5.44 -11.25
N THR A 85 -13.42 4.58 -11.42
CA THR A 85 -14.81 4.87 -11.02
C THR A 85 -14.96 5.04 -9.52
N SER A 86 -15.87 5.93 -9.14
CA SER A 86 -16.34 6.09 -7.76
C SER A 86 -17.86 6.27 -7.73
N ARG A 87 -18.41 6.56 -6.55
CA ARG A 87 -19.84 6.88 -6.41
C ARG A 87 -20.20 8.19 -7.12
N GLU A 88 -19.29 9.15 -7.06
CA GLU A 88 -19.37 10.50 -7.61
C GLU A 88 -18.99 10.53 -9.09
N GLN A 89 -18.09 9.65 -9.53
CA GLN A 89 -17.56 9.59 -10.89
C GLN A 89 -17.77 8.19 -11.50
N ARG A 90 -19.03 7.84 -11.78
CA ARG A 90 -19.42 6.48 -12.21
C ARG A 90 -18.93 6.07 -13.60
N ASP A 91 -18.66 7.05 -14.46
CA ASP A 91 -18.25 6.83 -15.87
C ASP A 91 -16.75 7.08 -16.09
N ALA A 92 -15.98 7.30 -15.02
CA ALA A 92 -14.54 7.52 -15.09
C ALA A 92 -13.84 6.26 -15.67
N PRO A 93 -12.95 6.41 -16.66
CA PRO A 93 -12.12 5.29 -17.10
C PRO A 93 -11.10 4.91 -16.02
N ALA A 94 -10.59 3.68 -16.07
CA ALA A 94 -9.45 3.28 -15.27
C ALA A 94 -8.22 3.91 -15.93
N ARG A 95 -7.42 4.65 -15.17
CA ARG A 95 -6.25 5.35 -15.67
C ARG A 95 -5.05 5.09 -14.77
N LEU A 96 -3.88 5.14 -15.37
CA LEU A 96 -2.62 5.22 -14.65
C LEU A 96 -1.86 6.45 -15.11
N TRP A 97 -1.56 7.30 -14.15
CA TRP A 97 -0.78 8.52 -14.34
C TRP A 97 0.63 8.31 -13.79
N ARG A 98 1.63 8.77 -14.54
CA ARG A 98 3.00 8.94 -14.10
C ARG A 98 3.25 10.43 -13.87
N VAL A 99 3.58 10.80 -12.64
CA VAL A 99 3.83 12.18 -12.26
C VAL A 99 5.32 12.39 -12.04
N ARG A 100 5.86 13.41 -12.70
CA ARG A 100 7.23 13.90 -12.60
C ARG A 100 7.24 15.33 -12.06
N ALA A 101 8.44 15.88 -11.83
CA ALA A 101 8.58 17.26 -11.39
C ALA A 101 7.89 18.22 -12.36
N ASP A 102 7.96 17.96 -13.67
CA ASP A 102 7.50 18.87 -14.71
C ASP A 102 6.03 18.65 -15.15
N ALA A 103 5.55 17.41 -15.19
CA ALA A 103 4.25 17.04 -15.77
C ALA A 103 3.59 15.83 -15.10
N ALA A 104 2.29 15.64 -15.38
CA ALA A 104 1.57 14.39 -15.16
C ALA A 104 1.19 13.78 -16.52
N GLU A 105 1.62 12.56 -16.78
CA GLU A 105 1.51 11.85 -18.05
C GLU A 105 0.54 10.67 -17.91
N LEU A 106 -0.46 10.58 -18.79
CA LEU A 106 -1.33 9.42 -18.88
C LEU A 106 -0.59 8.30 -19.62
N ILE A 107 -0.23 7.23 -18.91
CA ILE A 107 0.55 6.11 -19.46
C ILE A 107 -0.27 4.85 -19.72
N TRP A 108 -1.50 4.79 -19.23
CA TRP A 108 -2.43 3.69 -19.51
C TRP A 108 -3.88 4.13 -19.24
N GLU A 109 -4.81 3.70 -20.09
CA GLU A 109 -6.25 3.92 -19.92
C GLU A 109 -7.03 2.66 -20.35
N GLN A 110 -8.05 2.29 -19.58
CA GLN A 110 -9.02 1.27 -19.94
C GLN A 110 -10.44 1.73 -19.60
N ARG A 111 -11.39 1.42 -20.48
CA ARG A 111 -12.83 1.49 -20.19
C ARG A 111 -13.40 0.09 -20.15
N GLY A 112 -14.18 -0.20 -19.11
CA GLY A 112 -14.86 -1.48 -18.97
C GLY A 112 -16.07 -1.42 -18.05
N PRO A 113 -16.72 -2.57 -17.80
CA PRO A 113 -17.86 -2.68 -16.89
C PRO A 113 -17.54 -2.21 -15.47
N ARG A 114 -16.27 -2.37 -15.07
CA ARG A 114 -15.73 -1.91 -13.80
C ARG A 114 -14.34 -1.31 -14.02
N SER A 115 -14.32 -0.02 -14.33
CA SER A 115 -13.10 0.76 -14.54
C SER A 115 -12.42 1.12 -13.21
N GLN A 116 -11.89 0.12 -12.50
CA GLN A 116 -11.30 0.30 -11.17
C GLN A 116 -9.94 -0.42 -11.06
N PRO A 117 -8.82 0.32 -11.00
CA PRO A 117 -7.56 -0.21 -10.51
C PRO A 117 -7.67 -0.67 -9.06
N THR A 118 -6.92 -1.68 -8.69
CA THR A 118 -6.94 -2.27 -7.33
C THR A 118 -5.60 -2.14 -6.62
N SER A 119 -4.48 -2.14 -7.36
CA SER A 119 -3.17 -1.76 -6.84
C SER A 119 -2.21 -1.41 -7.98
N VAL A 120 -1.17 -0.65 -7.67
CA VAL A 120 -0.04 -0.37 -8.56
C VAL A 120 1.28 -0.57 -7.78
N ALA A 121 2.33 -1.01 -8.46
CA ALA A 121 3.66 -1.17 -7.88
C ALA A 121 4.77 -0.91 -8.90
N VAL A 122 5.91 -0.42 -8.44
CA VAL A 122 7.17 -0.38 -9.22
C VAL A 122 8.08 -1.51 -8.75
N LEU A 123 8.52 -2.37 -9.66
CA LEU A 123 9.33 -3.56 -9.40
C LEU A 123 10.44 -3.64 -10.44
N GLY A 124 11.69 -3.45 -10.01
CA GLY A 124 12.85 -3.49 -10.92
C GLY A 124 12.70 -2.51 -12.10
N GLY A 125 12.21 -1.30 -11.82
CA GLY A 125 11.94 -0.27 -12.83
C GLY A 125 10.71 -0.49 -13.71
N ARG A 126 9.96 -1.57 -13.48
CA ARG A 126 8.76 -1.90 -14.27
C ARG A 126 7.49 -1.67 -13.45
N ILE A 127 6.42 -1.30 -14.14
CA ILE A 127 5.14 -0.99 -13.53
C ILE A 127 4.24 -2.22 -13.56
N TRP A 128 3.88 -2.72 -12.38
CA TRP A 128 2.85 -3.75 -12.23
C TRP A 128 1.52 -3.12 -11.85
N LEU A 129 0.45 -3.47 -12.57
CA LEU A 129 -0.90 -2.95 -12.35
C LEU A 129 -1.89 -4.10 -12.18
N ASN A 130 -2.75 -3.99 -11.16
CA ASN A 130 -3.92 -4.82 -10.99
C ASN A 130 -5.18 -4.00 -11.26
N THR A 131 -6.04 -4.45 -12.17
CA THR A 131 -7.26 -3.74 -12.54
C THR A 131 -8.39 -4.71 -12.85
N PHE A 132 -9.63 -4.33 -12.58
CA PHE A 132 -10.78 -5.08 -13.01
C PHE A 132 -10.85 -5.11 -14.55
N SER A 133 -10.92 -6.32 -15.13
CA SER A 133 -11.17 -6.53 -16.56
C SER A 133 -12.66 -6.72 -16.87
N ASP A 134 -13.41 -7.23 -15.89
CA ASP A 134 -14.87 -7.25 -15.87
C ASP A 134 -15.39 -6.95 -14.44
N GLU A 135 -16.68 -7.23 -14.16
CA GLU A 135 -17.27 -6.96 -12.83
C GLU A 135 -16.61 -7.72 -11.67
N ARG A 136 -16.01 -8.88 -11.94
CA ARG A 136 -15.50 -9.84 -10.94
C ARG A 136 -14.09 -10.31 -11.22
N THR A 137 -13.58 -10.20 -12.44
CA THR A 137 -12.22 -10.63 -12.81
C THR A 137 -11.26 -9.46 -12.67
N VAL A 138 -10.14 -9.71 -11.98
CA VAL A 138 -9.02 -8.77 -11.90
C VAL A 138 -7.89 -9.34 -12.74
N SER A 139 -7.31 -8.51 -13.59
CA SER A 139 -6.10 -8.81 -14.36
C SER A 139 -4.91 -8.10 -13.71
N GLY A 140 -3.84 -8.85 -13.48
CA GLY A 140 -2.54 -8.35 -13.03
C GLY A 140 -1.50 -8.51 -14.14
N GLY A 141 -0.73 -7.46 -14.41
CA GLY A 141 0.25 -7.48 -15.49
C GLY A 141 1.19 -6.28 -15.51
N TRP A 142 2.05 -6.26 -16.53
CA TRP A 142 3.04 -5.21 -16.74
C TRP A 142 2.48 -4.12 -17.66
N VAL A 143 2.63 -2.85 -17.28
CA VAL A 143 2.26 -1.71 -18.12
C VAL A 143 3.43 -1.36 -19.03
N GLU A 144 3.26 -1.55 -20.34
CA GLU A 144 4.30 -1.33 -21.36
C GLU A 144 3.68 -0.77 -22.65
N GLY A 145 4.29 0.26 -23.23
CA GLY A 145 3.85 0.82 -24.52
C GLY A 145 2.40 1.32 -24.55
N GLY A 146 1.87 1.79 -23.42
CA GLY A 146 0.47 2.23 -23.30
C GLY A 146 -0.54 1.10 -23.06
N GLY A 147 -0.10 -0.16 -23.05
CA GLY A 147 -0.95 -1.34 -22.83
C GLY A 147 -0.65 -2.07 -21.51
N LEU A 148 -1.53 -3.01 -21.16
CA LEU A 148 -1.31 -3.94 -20.05
C LEU A 148 -1.04 -5.33 -20.61
N THR A 149 0.20 -5.81 -20.47
CA THR A 149 0.55 -7.21 -20.74
C THR A 149 0.11 -8.05 -19.55
N VAL A 150 -1.10 -8.59 -19.65
CA VAL A 150 -1.71 -9.44 -18.61
C VAL A 150 -0.86 -10.70 -18.40
N VAL A 151 -0.44 -10.93 -17.17
CA VAL A 151 0.30 -12.12 -16.74
C VAL A 151 -0.63 -13.08 -16.02
N ARG A 152 -1.57 -12.56 -15.22
CA ARG A 152 -2.49 -13.36 -14.44
C ARG A 152 -3.87 -12.73 -14.39
N GLU A 153 -4.89 -13.59 -14.36
CA GLU A 153 -6.26 -13.20 -14.04
C GLU A 153 -6.78 -14.04 -12.88
N GLY A 154 -7.71 -13.47 -12.12
CA GLY A 154 -8.38 -14.19 -11.05
C GLY A 154 -9.68 -13.51 -10.65
N ALA A 155 -10.68 -14.32 -10.31
CA ALA A 155 -11.91 -13.82 -9.73
C ALA A 155 -11.61 -13.14 -8.39
N LEU A 156 -11.92 -11.85 -8.31
CA LEU A 156 -11.79 -11.00 -7.13
C LEU A 156 -10.37 -11.01 -6.54
N ALA A 157 -9.37 -11.23 -7.39
CA ALA A 157 -7.95 -11.22 -7.07
C ALA A 157 -7.42 -9.79 -6.99
N THR A 158 -7.97 -9.01 -6.06
CA THR A 158 -7.75 -7.57 -5.92
C THR A 158 -6.33 -7.20 -5.51
N ALA A 159 -5.53 -8.17 -5.04
CA ALA A 159 -4.11 -8.00 -4.84
C ALA A 159 -3.36 -9.11 -5.59
N MET A 160 -2.42 -8.72 -6.44
CA MET A 160 -1.43 -9.60 -7.04
C MET A 160 -0.05 -8.96 -6.99
N ARG A 161 0.97 -9.77 -6.76
CA ARG A 161 2.36 -9.31 -6.64
C ARG A 161 3.30 -10.32 -7.29
N PRO A 162 4.11 -9.93 -8.29
CA PRO A 162 5.19 -10.77 -8.81
C PRO A 162 6.16 -11.16 -7.70
N LEU A 163 6.56 -12.44 -7.68
CA LEU A 163 7.51 -13.01 -6.72
C LEU A 163 8.39 -14.04 -7.43
N GLY A 164 9.67 -13.73 -7.65
CA GLY A 164 10.57 -14.61 -8.40
C GLY A 164 10.03 -14.93 -9.79
N ASP A 165 9.78 -16.22 -10.07
CA ASP A 165 9.21 -16.71 -11.33
C ASP A 165 7.67 -16.85 -11.31
N GLY A 166 7.03 -16.45 -10.21
CA GLY A 166 5.59 -16.57 -9.99
C GLY A 166 4.90 -15.25 -9.60
N VAL A 167 3.66 -15.39 -9.15
CA VAL A 167 2.79 -14.30 -8.70
C VAL A 167 2.04 -14.76 -7.46
N ALA A 168 2.16 -14.02 -6.35
CA ALA A 168 1.22 -14.13 -5.24
C ALA A 168 -0.12 -13.50 -5.64
N VAL A 169 -1.21 -14.23 -5.41
CA VAL A 169 -2.57 -13.85 -5.77
C VAL A 169 -3.42 -13.88 -4.51
N GLY A 170 -3.83 -12.71 -4.05
CA GLY A 170 -4.73 -12.50 -2.93
C GLY A 170 -6.14 -12.21 -3.42
N ARG A 171 -7.10 -13.07 -3.04
CA ARG A 171 -8.52 -12.87 -3.35
C ARG A 171 -9.26 -12.24 -2.19
N LEU A 172 -10.19 -11.35 -2.50
CA LEU A 172 -11.09 -10.74 -1.51
C LEU A 172 -12.16 -11.72 -1.03
N TYR A 173 -12.68 -12.54 -1.96
CA TYR A 173 -13.72 -13.54 -1.72
C TYR A 173 -13.39 -14.83 -2.48
N GLY A 174 -13.86 -15.95 -1.96
CA GLY A 174 -13.74 -17.25 -2.61
C GLY A 174 -14.78 -17.46 -3.71
N ASP A 175 -14.86 -18.70 -4.20
CA ASP A 175 -15.70 -19.06 -5.35
C ASP A 175 -17.19 -19.15 -5.00
N GLU A 176 -17.51 -19.43 -3.74
CA GLU A 176 -18.89 -19.49 -3.26
C GLU A 176 -19.35 -18.11 -2.73
N PRO A 177 -20.63 -17.75 -2.90
CA PRO A 177 -21.17 -16.53 -2.32
C PRO A 177 -20.86 -16.44 -0.82
N ARG A 178 -20.27 -15.33 -0.39
CA ARG A 178 -19.92 -15.06 1.03
C ARG A 178 -18.85 -16.01 1.60
N SER A 179 -18.11 -16.74 0.76
CA SER A 179 -16.92 -17.46 1.19
C SER A 179 -15.73 -16.52 1.37
N ASP A 180 -14.84 -16.88 2.29
CA ASP A 180 -13.59 -16.17 2.50
C ASP A 180 -12.72 -16.25 1.23
N GLY A 181 -12.01 -15.15 0.96
CA GLY A 181 -10.91 -15.19 -0.01
C GLY A 181 -9.72 -15.99 0.51
N ASP A 182 -8.67 -16.06 -0.30
CA ASP A 182 -7.46 -16.81 0.00
C ASP A 182 -6.21 -16.13 -0.57
N LEU A 183 -5.05 -16.70 -0.23
CA LEU A 183 -3.75 -16.33 -0.77
C LEU A 183 -3.14 -17.54 -1.48
N VAL A 184 -2.75 -17.38 -2.74
CA VAL A 184 -2.17 -18.46 -3.55
C VAL A 184 -0.90 -17.95 -4.23
N LEU A 185 0.19 -18.70 -4.11
CA LEU A 185 1.38 -18.51 -4.93
C LEU A 185 1.22 -19.33 -6.22
N VAL A 186 1.28 -18.66 -7.36
CA VAL A 186 1.15 -19.29 -8.68
C VAL A 186 2.46 -19.14 -9.43
N GLY A 187 3.09 -20.25 -9.82
CA GLY A 187 4.33 -20.27 -10.58
C GLY A 187 4.35 -21.34 -11.67
N PRO A 188 5.49 -21.55 -12.33
CA PRO A 188 5.62 -22.50 -13.45
C PRO A 188 5.32 -23.95 -13.05
N SER A 189 5.61 -24.31 -11.81
CA SER A 189 5.40 -25.67 -11.26
C SER A 189 3.97 -25.92 -10.77
N GLY A 190 3.08 -24.92 -10.87
CA GLY A 190 1.69 -25.01 -10.42
C GLY A 190 1.35 -23.93 -9.40
N SER A 191 0.30 -24.18 -8.62
CA SER A 191 -0.20 -23.23 -7.63
C SER A 191 -0.24 -23.86 -6.24
N ARG A 192 0.11 -23.08 -5.23
CA ARG A 192 0.10 -23.50 -3.83
C ARG A 192 -0.58 -22.45 -2.98
N ARG A 193 -1.51 -22.89 -2.13
CA ARG A 193 -2.16 -22.00 -1.16
C ARG A 193 -1.17 -21.66 -0.05
N LEU A 194 -1.06 -20.37 0.26
CA LEU A 194 -0.39 -19.88 1.46
C LEU A 194 -1.42 -19.74 2.59
N PRO A 195 -1.03 -19.88 3.86
CA PRO A 195 -1.91 -19.51 4.96
C PRO A 195 -2.44 -18.08 4.75
N SER A 196 -3.69 -17.82 5.10
CA SER A 196 -4.22 -16.45 5.25
C SER A 196 -5.34 -16.52 6.28
N LEU A 197 -5.62 -15.41 6.98
CA LEU A 197 -6.71 -15.38 7.94
C LEU A 197 -8.06 -15.50 7.22
N ARG A 198 -8.25 -14.68 6.18
CA ARG A 198 -9.42 -14.63 5.28
C ARG A 198 -9.02 -14.00 3.94
N GLY A 199 -9.90 -13.17 3.35
CA GLY A 199 -9.63 -12.44 2.12
C GLY A 199 -8.49 -11.44 2.25
N VAL A 200 -7.73 -11.30 1.17
CA VAL A 200 -6.55 -10.44 1.04
C VAL A 200 -6.93 -9.16 0.31
N ARG A 201 -6.46 -8.01 0.80
CA ARG A 201 -6.71 -6.68 0.21
C ARG A 201 -5.46 -5.94 -0.20
N ALA A 202 -4.35 -6.14 0.52
CA ALA A 202 -3.10 -5.45 0.25
C ALA A 202 -1.93 -6.43 0.23
N MET A 203 -0.95 -6.18 -0.63
CA MET A 203 0.32 -6.90 -0.65
C MET A 203 1.46 -5.96 -1.02
N THR A 204 2.61 -6.16 -0.39
CA THR A 204 3.87 -5.55 -0.80
C THR A 204 5.03 -6.53 -0.59
N THR A 205 6.19 -6.18 -1.10
CA THR A 205 7.41 -6.97 -0.97
C THR A 205 8.59 -6.09 -0.58
N ALA A 206 9.48 -6.62 0.24
CA ALA A 206 10.76 -6.03 0.58
C ALA A 206 11.65 -7.06 1.27
N ASP A 207 12.96 -6.96 1.08
CA ASP A 207 13.96 -7.65 1.90
C ASP A 207 14.12 -6.91 3.25
N LEU A 208 13.38 -7.34 4.26
CA LEU A 208 13.35 -6.76 5.60
C LEU A 208 14.46 -7.30 6.50
N ASN A 209 15.06 -8.44 6.15
CA ASN A 209 16.06 -9.11 6.98
C ASN A 209 17.50 -9.00 6.42
N GLY A 210 17.66 -8.53 5.17
CA GLY A 210 18.93 -8.32 4.49
C GLY A 210 19.57 -9.60 3.93
N ASP A 211 18.81 -10.68 3.72
CA ASP A 211 19.31 -11.96 3.19
C ASP A 211 19.31 -12.03 1.66
N GLY A 212 18.83 -10.97 0.99
CA GLY A 212 18.76 -10.87 -0.46
C GLY A 212 17.49 -11.48 -1.07
N HIS A 213 16.53 -11.92 -0.24
CA HIS A 213 15.22 -12.36 -0.68
C HIS A 213 14.12 -11.44 -0.15
N ASP A 214 13.29 -10.95 -1.06
CA ASP A 214 12.10 -10.21 -0.68
C ASP A 214 11.16 -11.10 0.15
N GLU A 215 10.72 -10.60 1.30
CA GLU A 215 9.55 -11.13 1.96
C GLU A 215 8.26 -10.63 1.31
N LEU A 216 7.23 -11.46 1.37
CA LEU A 216 5.87 -11.06 1.05
C LEU A 216 5.18 -10.57 2.33
N ILE A 217 4.70 -9.34 2.33
CA ILE A 217 3.85 -8.79 3.40
C ILE A 217 2.42 -8.67 2.89
N VAL A 218 1.46 -9.21 3.64
CA VAL A 218 0.07 -9.36 3.22
C VAL A 218 -0.86 -8.75 4.25
N GLY A 219 -1.77 -7.90 3.78
CA GLY A 219 -2.91 -7.39 4.53
C GLY A 219 -4.14 -8.25 4.24
N ASP A 220 -4.51 -9.10 5.18
CA ASP A 220 -5.64 -10.03 5.08
C ASP A 220 -6.66 -9.84 6.22
N GLY A 221 -7.60 -10.78 6.31
CA GLY A 221 -8.64 -10.80 7.34
C GLY A 221 -9.96 -10.12 6.93
N TRP A 222 -10.10 -9.77 5.64
CA TRP A 222 -11.36 -9.29 5.08
C TRP A 222 -12.46 -10.36 5.14
N HIS A 223 -13.69 -9.94 5.45
CA HIS A 223 -14.87 -10.80 5.50
C HIS A 223 -16.11 -10.06 4.96
N TYR A 224 -17.04 -10.77 4.31
CA TYR A 224 -18.27 -10.16 3.76
C TYR A 224 -19.14 -9.49 4.84
N ASN A 225 -19.12 -10.02 6.06
CA ASN A 225 -19.71 -9.42 7.26
C ASN A 225 -18.63 -8.66 8.04
N TYR A 226 -18.17 -7.54 7.48
CA TYR A 226 -17.01 -6.80 7.97
C TYR A 226 -17.23 -6.13 9.33
N GLY A 227 -18.47 -5.87 9.72
CA GLY A 227 -18.80 -5.28 11.03
C GLY A 227 -18.68 -6.24 12.22
N GLU A 228 -18.68 -7.55 11.98
CA GLU A 228 -18.69 -8.57 13.05
C GLU A 228 -17.52 -9.54 12.99
N ARG A 229 -17.00 -9.85 11.78
CA ARG A 229 -16.05 -10.95 11.58
C ARG A 229 -14.77 -10.58 10.87
N ALA A 230 -14.74 -9.42 10.21
CA ALA A 230 -13.49 -8.96 9.60
C ALA A 230 -12.58 -8.39 10.68
N GLN A 231 -11.29 -8.64 10.52
CA GLN A 231 -10.26 -8.20 11.42
C GLN A 231 -9.04 -7.89 10.58
N ALA A 232 -8.58 -6.64 10.57
CA ALA A 232 -7.34 -6.31 9.90
C ALA A 232 -6.19 -7.15 10.48
N HIS A 233 -5.47 -7.84 9.62
CA HIS A 233 -4.32 -8.65 9.99
C HIS A 233 -3.21 -8.46 8.96
N VAL A 234 -1.98 -8.31 9.45
CA VAL A 234 -0.79 -8.19 8.63
C VAL A 234 0.09 -9.40 8.89
N ALA A 235 0.39 -10.16 7.84
CA ALA A 235 1.24 -11.33 7.88
C ALA A 235 2.48 -11.15 7.01
N LEU A 236 3.59 -11.78 7.40
CA LEU A 236 4.83 -11.87 6.65
C LEU A 236 5.12 -13.32 6.28
N TYR A 237 5.56 -13.54 5.05
CA TYR A 237 6.01 -14.81 4.51
C TYR A 237 7.46 -14.65 4.07
N ALA A 238 8.37 -15.39 4.71
CA ALA A 238 9.80 -15.27 4.45
C ALA A 238 10.16 -15.82 3.07
N GLY A 239 10.91 -15.06 2.27
CA GLY A 239 11.47 -15.54 1.01
C GLY A 239 12.60 -16.56 1.23
N PRO A 240 13.00 -17.31 0.19
CA PRO A 240 12.38 -17.40 -1.13
C PRO A 240 11.21 -18.39 -1.19
N ASP A 241 11.02 -19.23 -0.17
CA ASP A 241 10.04 -20.33 -0.21
C ASP A 241 8.63 -19.89 0.20
N TYR A 242 8.49 -18.82 0.97
CA TYR A 242 7.22 -18.31 1.50
C TYR A 242 6.44 -19.36 2.32
N ASP A 243 7.17 -20.32 2.90
CA ASP A 243 6.64 -21.46 3.64
C ASP A 243 6.38 -21.09 5.11
N GLY A 244 5.31 -20.34 5.32
CA GLY A 244 4.82 -19.99 6.65
C GLY A 244 4.42 -18.53 6.75
N ALA A 245 3.53 -18.26 7.70
CA ALA A 245 3.05 -16.93 8.00
C ALA A 245 3.45 -16.55 9.42
N ARG A 246 4.03 -15.36 9.59
CA ARG A 246 4.20 -14.71 10.88
C ARG A 246 3.29 -13.50 10.95
N THR A 247 2.43 -13.42 11.96
CA THR A 247 1.68 -12.20 12.25
C THR A 247 2.65 -11.08 12.61
N LEU A 248 2.59 -9.99 11.85
CA LEU A 248 3.31 -8.74 12.14
C LEU A 248 2.46 -7.80 12.99
N ALA A 249 1.20 -7.64 12.62
CA ALA A 249 0.31 -6.66 13.24
C ALA A 249 -1.16 -7.08 13.20
N LEU A 250 -1.90 -6.56 14.19
CA LEU A 250 -3.36 -6.59 14.25
C LEU A 250 -3.84 -5.14 14.47
N PRO A 251 -3.96 -4.33 13.40
CA PRO A 251 -4.38 -2.93 13.52
C PRO A 251 -5.73 -2.82 14.24
N ALA A 252 -5.70 -2.35 15.48
CA ALA A 252 -6.87 -2.38 16.35
C ALA A 252 -7.94 -1.39 15.84
N GLY A 253 -9.19 -1.87 15.74
CA GLY A 253 -10.33 -1.06 15.29
C GLY A 253 -10.54 -1.03 13.77
N ASP A 254 -9.62 -1.63 13.01
CA ASP A 254 -9.74 -1.81 11.57
C ASP A 254 -10.30 -3.18 11.21
N TYR A 255 -11.16 -3.20 10.20
CA TYR A 255 -11.71 -4.43 9.61
C TYR A 255 -10.95 -4.87 8.35
N ALA A 256 -10.03 -4.04 7.86
CA ALA A 256 -9.27 -4.26 6.64
C ALA A 256 -7.93 -3.54 6.70
N VAL A 257 -6.96 -4.07 5.94
CA VAL A 257 -5.75 -3.37 5.54
C VAL A 257 -5.94 -2.97 4.08
N ASP A 258 -5.94 -1.67 3.79
CA ASP A 258 -6.20 -1.14 2.45
C ASP A 258 -4.91 -0.88 1.67
N SER A 259 -3.82 -0.52 2.34
CA SER A 259 -2.50 -0.44 1.70
C SER A 259 -1.37 -0.84 2.64
N LEU A 260 -0.28 -1.29 2.02
CA LEU A 260 0.99 -1.61 2.66
C LEU A 260 2.12 -0.97 1.86
N GLU A 261 3.06 -0.35 2.54
CA GLU A 261 4.25 0.25 1.95
C GLU A 261 5.46 -0.03 2.85
N VAL A 262 6.63 -0.30 2.26
CA VAL A 262 7.88 -0.45 3.00
C VAL A 262 8.86 0.62 2.53
N ARG A 263 9.50 1.33 3.47
CA ARG A 263 10.61 2.25 3.19
C ARG A 263 11.56 2.30 4.38
N ASP A 264 12.86 2.24 4.13
CA ASP A 264 13.91 2.42 5.14
C ASP A 264 13.72 1.56 6.41
N GLY A 265 13.30 0.29 6.23
CA GLY A 265 13.04 -0.65 7.33
C GLY A 265 11.74 -0.40 8.12
N TRP A 266 10.92 0.56 7.69
CA TRP A 266 9.58 0.80 8.21
C TRP A 266 8.53 0.14 7.32
N LEU A 267 7.48 -0.38 7.95
CA LEU A 267 6.26 -0.85 7.32
C LEU A 267 5.12 0.12 7.64
N LEU A 268 4.58 0.80 6.63
CA LEU A 268 3.36 1.60 6.76
C LEU A 268 2.15 0.71 6.49
N VAL A 269 1.20 0.75 7.42
CA VAL A 269 -0.09 0.06 7.31
C VAL A 269 -1.19 1.10 7.34
N THR A 270 -1.91 1.22 6.22
CA THR A 270 -3.15 1.99 6.15
C THR A 270 -4.30 1.01 6.27
N GLY A 271 -4.99 1.04 7.40
CA GLY A 271 -6.25 0.34 7.60
C GLY A 271 -7.44 1.17 7.15
N ALA A 272 -8.64 0.61 7.29
CA ALA A 272 -9.88 1.27 6.92
C ALA A 272 -10.18 2.58 7.69
N ARG A 273 -9.57 2.75 8.87
CA ARG A 273 -9.79 3.87 9.79
C ARG A 273 -8.52 4.39 10.41
N THR A 274 -7.47 3.57 10.53
CA THR A 274 -6.23 3.97 11.19
C THR A 274 -5.02 3.89 10.27
N VAL A 275 -4.01 4.69 10.59
CA VAL A 275 -2.70 4.64 9.97
C VAL A 275 -1.67 4.41 11.05
N SER A 276 -0.82 3.41 10.84
CA SER A 276 0.28 3.07 11.76
C SER A 276 1.54 2.72 10.97
N ALA A 277 2.69 3.16 11.47
CA ALA A 277 3.98 2.70 10.98
C ALA A 277 4.57 1.71 11.97
N TYR A 278 5.15 0.63 11.47
CA TYR A 278 5.76 -0.42 12.27
C TYR A 278 7.24 -0.49 11.94
N ARG A 279 8.05 -0.67 12.98
CA ARG A 279 9.49 -0.88 12.84
C ARG A 279 9.89 -2.17 13.51
N HIS A 280 10.77 -2.92 12.86
CA HIS A 280 11.38 -4.09 13.49
C HIS A 280 12.55 -3.66 14.38
N ASP A 281 12.52 -4.09 15.64
CA ASP A 281 13.60 -3.97 16.61
C ASP A 281 13.90 -5.33 17.28
N SER A 282 14.79 -5.34 18.28
CA SER A 282 15.17 -6.56 19.00
C SER A 282 14.02 -7.29 19.73
N LEU A 283 12.91 -6.61 19.98
CA LEU A 283 11.71 -7.14 20.63
C LEU A 283 10.59 -7.48 19.63
N GLY A 284 10.79 -7.18 18.34
CA GLY A 284 9.84 -7.45 17.27
C GLY A 284 9.34 -6.17 16.61
N TRP A 285 8.10 -6.19 16.13
CA TRP A 285 7.51 -5.04 15.43
C TRP A 285 6.87 -4.07 16.43
N ALA A 286 7.45 -2.89 16.57
CA ALA A 286 6.93 -1.81 17.40
C ALA A 286 6.03 -0.87 16.58
N PRO A 287 4.76 -0.66 16.98
CA PRO A 287 3.86 0.26 16.29
C PRO A 287 4.07 1.72 16.73
N THR A 288 3.95 2.62 15.76
CA THR A 288 3.78 4.06 15.94
C THR A 288 2.44 4.46 15.34
N ALA A 289 1.48 4.88 16.19
CA ALA A 289 0.18 5.34 15.72
C ALA A 289 0.32 6.73 15.07
N LEU A 290 -0.16 6.86 13.82
CA LEU A 290 -0.06 8.11 13.04
C LEU A 290 -1.41 8.83 12.92
N GLY A 291 -2.48 8.18 13.38
CA GLY A 291 -3.81 8.72 13.58
C GLY A 291 -4.88 8.05 12.70
N ALA A 292 -5.98 8.76 12.48
CA ALA A 292 -7.11 8.26 11.69
C ALA A 292 -7.04 8.68 10.21
N VAL A 293 -7.73 7.91 9.36
CA VAL A 293 -7.96 8.14 7.93
C VAL A 293 -9.42 7.77 7.59
N SER A 294 -9.96 8.30 6.48
CA SER A 294 -11.28 7.88 5.97
C SER A 294 -11.16 6.57 5.17
N GLU A 295 -12.29 5.91 4.90
CA GLU A 295 -12.31 4.65 4.11
C GLU A 295 -11.80 4.81 2.67
N SER A 296 -11.80 6.03 2.14
CA SER A 296 -11.25 6.36 0.81
C SER A 296 -9.89 7.07 0.90
N GLY A 297 -9.42 7.33 2.12
CA GLY A 297 -8.15 8.00 2.35
C GLY A 297 -6.99 7.04 2.35
N ASN A 298 -5.78 7.58 2.28
CA ASN A 298 -4.56 6.80 2.32
C ASN A 298 -3.45 7.54 3.06
N ALA A 299 -2.35 6.84 3.25
CA ALA A 299 -1.10 7.42 3.70
C ALA A 299 0.07 6.89 2.86
N VAL A 300 1.14 7.67 2.80
CA VAL A 300 2.39 7.32 2.12
C VAL A 300 3.59 7.74 2.95
N PHE A 301 4.70 7.01 2.86
CA PHE A 301 5.97 7.56 3.37
C PHE A 301 6.37 8.77 2.55
N ALA A 302 7.03 9.72 3.20
CA ALA A 302 7.67 10.82 2.51
C ALA A 302 8.95 11.24 3.25
N ARG A 303 9.98 11.65 2.52
CA ARG A 303 11.25 12.15 3.05
C ARG A 303 11.28 13.67 2.95
N GLY A 304 11.36 14.34 4.09
CA GLY A 304 11.50 15.79 4.17
C GLY A 304 12.91 16.18 4.60
N GLU A 305 13.16 17.48 4.72
CA GLU A 305 14.43 18.01 5.24
C GLU A 305 14.77 17.46 6.64
N ALA A 306 13.74 17.18 7.46
CA ALA A 306 13.89 16.64 8.81
C ALA A 306 14.03 15.10 8.86
N GLY A 307 14.00 14.43 7.71
CA GLY A 307 14.06 12.97 7.61
C GLY A 307 12.74 12.33 7.17
N LEU A 308 12.60 11.04 7.46
CA LEU A 308 11.43 10.25 7.07
C LEU A 308 10.19 10.63 7.89
N GLY A 309 9.07 10.76 7.22
CA GLY A 309 7.75 10.95 7.80
C GLY A 309 6.68 10.21 7.00
N VAL A 310 5.43 10.44 7.39
CA VAL A 310 4.25 9.91 6.71
C VAL A 310 3.29 11.05 6.44
N VAL A 311 2.82 11.12 5.20
CA VAL A 311 1.71 12.00 4.83
C VAL A 311 0.43 11.19 4.97
N VAL A 312 -0.54 11.69 5.73
CA VAL A 312 -1.86 11.08 5.91
C VAL A 312 -2.91 11.99 5.28
N SER A 313 -3.74 11.46 4.38
CA SER A 313 -4.82 12.22 3.76
C SER A 313 -5.92 12.58 4.78
N GLY A 314 -6.70 13.62 4.48
CA GLY A 314 -7.73 14.13 5.36
C GLY A 314 -8.07 15.61 5.13
N SER A 315 -8.85 16.17 6.05
CA SER A 315 -9.20 17.59 6.07
C SER A 315 -8.91 18.19 7.45
N PRO A 316 -7.69 18.75 7.67
CA PRO A 316 -6.57 18.81 6.72
C PRO A 316 -5.85 17.47 6.56
N ALA A 317 -5.09 17.31 5.48
CA ALA A 317 -4.05 16.29 5.43
C ALA A 317 -2.92 16.67 6.41
N ARG A 318 -2.07 15.71 6.79
CA ARG A 318 -1.01 15.97 7.77
C ARG A 318 0.29 15.26 7.43
N TRP A 319 1.39 15.90 7.74
CA TRP A 319 2.72 15.31 7.83
C TRP A 319 3.01 14.89 9.27
N VAL A 320 3.41 13.63 9.47
CA VAL A 320 3.82 13.09 10.77
C VAL A 320 5.25 12.60 10.65
N ALA A 321 6.19 13.27 11.33
CA ALA A 321 7.59 12.85 11.34
C ALA A 321 7.74 11.51 12.09
N LEU A 322 8.56 10.62 11.55
CA LEU A 322 8.91 9.37 12.23
C LEU A 322 10.17 9.56 13.06
N PRO A 323 10.33 8.81 14.16
CA PRO A 323 11.56 8.85 14.93
C PRO A 323 12.73 8.36 14.05
N PRO A 324 13.93 8.96 14.21
CA PRO A 324 15.10 8.57 13.44
C PRO A 324 15.45 7.09 13.68
N SER A 325 16.18 6.51 12.73
CA SER A 325 16.85 5.23 12.95
C SER A 325 17.89 5.35 14.06
N PRO A 326 17.88 4.44 15.07
CA PRO A 326 18.92 4.41 16.08
C PRO A 326 20.28 4.06 15.46
#